data_AF-A0A7K3YZF7-F1
#
_entry.id   AF-A0A7K3YZF7-F1
#
_cell.length_a   1.000
_cell.length_b   1.000
_cell.length_c   1.000
_cell.angle_alpha   90.00
_cell.angle_beta   90.00
_cell.angle_gamma   90.00
#
_symmetry.space_group_name_H-M   'P 1'
#
loop_
_entity.id
_entity.type
_entity.pdbx_description
1 polymer ?
#
loop_
_entity_poly.entity_id
_entity_poly.type
_entity_poly.pdbx_seq_one_letter_code
_entity_poly.pdbx_strand_id
1 'polypeptide(L)' 'MELSVMSNSPMCCSKNTEWTDCKTVDDKTIVVCVCNDCGHTWEQRL' A
#
# COMPACT_ATOMS: atom_id res chain seq x y z
N MET A 1 -9.05 2.35 15.31
CA MET A 1 -7.66 1.95 15.07
C MET A 1 -7.38 2.26 13.62
N GLU A 2 -7.08 3.52 13.32
CA GLU A 2 -6.98 3.99 11.93
C GLU A 2 -5.52 3.85 11.49
N LEU A 3 -5.18 2.68 10.93
CA LEU A 3 -3.93 2.47 10.21
C LEU A 3 -4.05 3.12 8.82
N SER A 4 -4.37 4.42 8.78
CA SER A 4 -4.46 5.21 7.54
C SER A 4 -3.08 5.73 7.15
N VAL A 5 -2.07 4.86 7.08
CA VAL A 5 -0.82 5.18 6.36
C VAL A 5 -1.07 4.82 4.89
N MET A 6 -2.04 5.51 4.26
CA MET A 6 -2.22 5.46 2.82
C MET A 6 -1.07 6.24 2.19
N SER A 7 0.01 5.53 1.87
CA SER A 7 1.10 6.09 1.07
C SER A 7 0.55 6.54 -0.26
N ASN A 8 0.90 7.76 -0.68
CA ASN A 8 0.57 8.23 -2.01
C ASN A 8 1.11 7.24 -3.05
N SER A 9 0.35 6.99 -4.10
CA SER A 9 0.82 6.21 -5.25
C SER A 9 2.11 6.82 -5.80
N PRO A 10 3.20 6.05 -5.94
CA PRO A 10 4.46 6.56 -6.49
C PRO A 10 4.34 6.96 -7.97
N MET A 11 3.30 6.50 -8.67
CA MET A 11 3.06 6.81 -10.08
C MET A 11 2.25 8.07 -10.29
N CYS A 12 1.16 8.23 -9.54
CA CYS A 12 0.18 9.30 -9.78
C CYS A 12 -0.01 10.24 -8.58
N CYS A 13 0.76 10.06 -7.49
CA CYS A 13 0.65 10.80 -6.22
C CYS A 13 -0.76 10.80 -5.58
N SER A 14 -1.66 9.96 -6.10
CA SER A 14 -3.02 9.83 -5.59
C SER A 14 -3.01 9.16 -4.23
N LYS A 15 -3.91 9.62 -3.35
CA LYS A 15 -4.17 9.05 -2.02
C LYS A 15 -5.24 7.97 -2.05
N ASN A 16 -5.88 7.77 -3.21
CA ASN A 16 -6.91 6.75 -3.39
C ASN A 16 -6.25 5.38 -3.56
N THR A 17 -5.77 4.82 -2.45
CA THR A 17 -4.93 3.62 -2.43
C THR A 17 -5.47 2.63 -1.39
N GLU A 18 -5.58 1.36 -1.76
CA GLU A 18 -6.10 0.30 -0.89
C GLU A 18 -5.04 -0.79 -0.67
N TRP A 19 -5.14 -1.48 0.46
CA TRP A 19 -4.31 -2.67 0.75
C TRP A 19 -5.06 -3.92 0.31
N THR A 20 -4.41 -4.75 -0.50
CA THR A 20 -5.03 -5.94 -1.09
C THR A 20 -4.53 -7.24 -0.47
N ASP A 21 -3.30 -7.24 0.04
CA ASP A 21 -2.67 -8.41 0.65
C ASP A 21 -1.63 -7.98 1.70
N CYS A 22 -1.34 -8.85 2.66
CA CYS A 22 -0.25 -8.66 3.60
C CYS A 22 0.50 -9.97 3.84
N LYS A 23 1.83 -9.88 3.92
CA LYS A 23 2.72 -10.98 4.27
C LYS A 23 3.71 -10.55 5.33
N THR A 24 3.97 -11.42 6.29
CA THR A 24 5.02 -11.23 7.28
C THR A 24 6.25 -12.03 6.87
N VAL A 25 7.38 -11.35 6.69
CA VAL A 25 8.66 -11.95 6.31
C VAL A 25 9.71 -11.46 7.30
N ASP A 26 10.35 -12.36 8.03
CA ASP A 26 11.45 -12.04 8.95
C ASP A 26 11.05 -10.97 10.00
N ASP A 27 9.89 -11.15 10.65
CA ASP A 27 9.29 -10.19 11.61
C ASP A 27 8.86 -8.84 11.00
N LYS A 28 9.02 -8.65 9.68
CA LYS A 28 8.58 -7.44 8.97
C LYS A 28 7.27 -7.67 8.25
N THR A 29 6.34 -6.74 8.40
CA THR A 29 5.07 -6.77 7.68
C THR A 29 5.20 -6.03 6.36
N ILE A 30 4.96 -6.73 5.26
CA ILE A 30 4.91 -6.20 3.91
C ILE A 30 3.45 -6.22 3.48
N VAL A 31 2.93 -5.07 3.05
CA VAL A 31 1.58 -4.94 2.50
C VAL A 31 1.66 -4.67 1.00
N VAL A 32 0.69 -5.18 0.24
CA VAL A 32 0.53 -4.90 -1.18
C VAL A 32 -0.51 -3.81 -1.33
N CYS A 33 -0.06 -2.64 -1.80
CA CYS A 33 -0.89 -1.47 -2.05
C CYS A 33 -1.28 -1.42 -3.53
N VAL A 34 -2.53 -1.03 -3.82
CA VAL A 34 -3.01 -0.71 -5.16
C VAL A 34 -3.56 0.71 -5.17
N CYS A 35 -3.26 1.49 -6.21
CA CYS A 35 -3.91 2.77 -6.44
C CYS A 35 -5.14 2.57 -7.30
N ASN A 36 -6.30 2.99 -6.82
CA ASN A 36 -7.57 2.89 -7.53
C ASN A 36 -7.71 3.88 -8.70
N ASP A 37 -6.93 4.96 -8.69
CA ASP A 37 -6.99 5.98 -9.72
C ASP A 37 -6.18 5.59 -10.97
N CYS A 38 -4.92 5.19 -10.76
CA CYS A 38 -4.01 4.82 -11.84
C CYS A 38 -3.78 3.30 -11.99
N GLY A 39 -4.38 2.46 -11.14
CA GLY A 39 -4.25 1.00 -11.16
C GLY A 39 -2.88 0.46 -10.74
N HIS A 40 -1.97 1.32 -10.29
CA HIS A 40 -0.60 0.94 -9.96
C HIS A 40 -0.53 0.12 -8.66
N THR A 41 0.23 -0.98 -8.67
CA THR A 41 0.42 -1.85 -7.50
C THR A 41 1.88 -1.84 -7.05
N TRP A 42 2.12 -1.73 -5.75
CA TRP A 42 3.46 -1.78 -5.16
C TRP A 42 3.45 -2.41 -3.76
N GLU A 43 4.63 -2.88 -3.31
CA GLU A 43 4.82 -3.42 -1.96
C GLU A 43 5.34 -2.31 -1.03
N GLN A 44 4.75 -2.21 0.17
CA GLN A 44 5.17 -1.28 1.21
C GLN A 44 5.52 -2.04 2.49
N ARG A 45 6.60 -1.64 3.15
CA ARG A 45 6.99 -2.13 4.48
C ARG A 45 6.34 -1.25 5.56
N LEU A 46 5.70 -1.89 6.54
CA LEU A 46 5.17 -1.24 7.75
C LEU A 46 6.23 -1.18 8.86
#